data_AF-A0A9W4QQX4-F1
#
_entry.id   AF-A0A9W4QQX4-F1
#
_cell.length_a   1.000
_cell.length_b   1.000
_cell.length_c   1.000
_cell.angle_alpha   90.00
_cell.angle_beta   90.00
_cell.angle_gamma   90.00
#
_symmetry.space_group_name_H-M   'P 1'
#
loop_
_entity.id
_entity.type
_entity.pdbx_description
1 polymer ?
#
loop_
_entity_poly.entity_id
_entity_poly.type
_entity_poly.pdbx_seq_one_letter_code
_entity_poly.pdbx_strand_id
1 'polypeptide(L)'
;MIKLFLLAGSIFCMLSVALGAFAAHGLKRHFDEYALGIFKTASEYQMTHGLALIAVALLMKWGVKVSISGWLLIVGILLFSGSLYILAITGIKWLGAITPIGGVCFIAAWLVLIVKISKHSF
;
A
#
# COMPACT_ATOMS: atom_id res chain seq x y z
N MET A 1 3.39 -9.12 -16.41
CA MET A 1 3.39 -8.06 -15.38
C MET A 1 2.00 -7.42 -15.18
N ILE A 2 1.28 -7.00 -16.24
CA ILE A 2 -0.05 -6.35 -16.10
C ILE A 2 -1.03 -7.19 -15.27
N LYS A 3 -1.27 -8.46 -15.64
CA LYS A 3 -2.16 -9.36 -14.89
C LYS A 3 -1.76 -9.52 -13.42
N LEU A 4 -0.46 -9.61 -13.14
CA LEU A 4 0.07 -9.73 -11.79
C LEU A 4 -0.25 -8.48 -10.96
N PHE A 5 -0.01 -7.27 -11.50
CA PHE A 5 -0.25 -6.03 -10.79
C PHE A 5 -1.75 -5.76 -10.59
N LEU A 6 -2.59 -6.09 -11.57
CA LEU A 6 -4.04 -6.05 -11.39
C LEU A 6 -4.47 -6.98 -10.24
N LEU A 7 -4.03 -8.24 -10.26
CA LEU A 7 -4.39 -9.21 -9.23
C LEU A 7 -3.89 -8.77 -7.85
N ALA A 8 -2.62 -8.38 -7.74
CA ALA A 8 -2.03 -7.93 -6.48
C ALA A 8 -2.72 -6.67 -5.95
N GLY A 9 -2.96 -5.67 -6.81
CA GLY A 9 -3.66 -4.44 -6.43
C GLY A 9 -5.08 -4.73 -5.94
N SER A 10 -5.83 -5.58 -6.65
CA SER A 10 -7.17 -6.01 -6.22
C SER A 10 -7.15 -6.76 -4.88
N ILE A 11 -6.17 -7.65 -4.67
CA ILE A 11 -6.00 -8.34 -3.39
C ILE A 11 -5.70 -7.33 -2.27
N PHE A 12 -4.80 -6.38 -2.47
CA PHE A 12 -4.50 -5.35 -1.48
C PHE A 12 -5.72 -4.48 -1.15
N CYS A 13 -6.48 -4.05 -2.15
CA CYS A 13 -7.71 -3.30 -1.93
C CYS A 13 -8.74 -4.13 -1.14
N MET A 14 -8.98 -5.38 -1.54
CA MET A 14 -9.89 -6.30 -0.84
C MET A 14 -9.48 -6.49 0.62
N LEU A 15 -8.20 -6.78 0.87
CA LEU A 15 -7.66 -6.96 2.21
C LEU A 15 -7.76 -5.67 3.04
N SER A 16 -7.57 -4.49 2.43
CA SER A 16 -7.73 -3.23 3.15
C SER A 16 -9.19 -3.02 3.58
N VAL A 17 -10.17 -3.35 2.74
CA VAL A 17 -11.59 -3.30 3.14
C VAL A 17 -11.86 -4.26 4.30
N ALA A 18 -11.40 -5.51 4.19
CA ALA A 18 -11.63 -6.53 5.21
C ALA A 18 -10.98 -6.14 6.56
N LEU A 19 -9.71 -5.74 6.54
CA LEU A 19 -8.96 -5.35 7.73
C LEU A 19 -9.52 -4.05 8.33
N GLY A 20 -9.86 -3.05 7.51
CA GLY A 20 -10.47 -1.80 7.97
C GLY A 20 -11.83 -2.01 8.63
N ALA A 21 -12.68 -2.87 8.04
CA ALA A 21 -13.97 -3.23 8.63
C ALA A 21 -13.80 -3.98 9.96
N PHE A 22 -12.84 -4.91 10.03
CA PHE A 22 -12.48 -5.63 11.23
C PHE A 22 -11.99 -4.71 12.36
N ALA A 23 -11.17 -3.71 12.04
CA ALA A 23 -10.72 -2.71 13.01
C ALA A 23 -11.89 -1.90 13.58
N ALA A 24 -12.80 -1.44 12.71
CA ALA A 24 -13.93 -0.60 13.11
C ALA A 24 -14.99 -1.33 13.96
N HIS A 25 -15.23 -2.62 13.70
CA HIS A 25 -16.32 -3.38 14.32
C HIS A 25 -15.86 -4.47 15.30
N GLY A 26 -14.77 -5.19 14.97
CA GLY A 26 -14.31 -6.35 15.74
C GLY A 26 -13.30 -6.00 16.85
N LEU A 27 -12.48 -4.96 16.64
CA LEU A 27 -11.33 -4.67 17.50
C LEU A 27 -11.49 -3.47 18.42
N LYS A 28 -12.52 -2.63 18.23
CA LYS A 28 -12.70 -1.39 18.99
C LYS A 28 -12.75 -1.58 20.52
N ARG A 29 -13.09 -2.77 21.00
CA ARG A 29 -13.12 -3.10 22.44
C ARG A 29 -11.81 -3.70 22.99
N HIS A 30 -10.90 -4.12 22.12
CA HIS A 30 -9.67 -4.83 22.49
C HIS A 30 -8.40 -4.00 22.29
N PHE A 31 -8.48 -2.93 21.50
CA PHE A 31 -7.36 -2.07 21.14
C PHE A 31 -7.53 -0.70 21.78
N ASP A 32 -6.45 -0.10 22.26
CA ASP A 32 -6.46 1.30 22.65
C ASP A 32 -6.59 2.21 21.41
N GLU A 33 -6.93 3.49 21.63
CA GLU A 33 -7.14 4.44 20.54
C GLU A 33 -5.89 4.61 19.66
N TYR A 34 -4.71 4.47 20.24
CA TYR A 34 -3.43 4.58 19.54
C TYR A 34 -3.25 3.43 18.53
N ALA A 35 -3.44 2.18 18.97
CA ALA A 35 -3.31 1.00 18.12
C ALA A 35 -4.40 0.98 17.03
N LEU A 36 -5.62 1.43 17.33
CA LEU A 36 -6.68 1.62 16.32
C LEU A 36 -6.28 2.65 15.27
N GLY A 37 -5.69 3.78 15.68
CA GLY A 37 -5.19 4.81 14.77
C GLY A 37 -4.10 4.29 13.83
N ILE A 38 -3.15 3.51 14.36
CA ILE A 38 -2.11 2.86 13.55
C ILE A 38 -2.73 1.90 12.54
N PHE A 39 -3.65 1.04 12.99
CA PHE A 39 -4.28 0.03 12.14
C PHE A 39 -5.07 0.69 11.00
N LYS A 40 -5.80 1.77 11.30
CA LYS A 40 -6.54 2.54 10.30
C LYS A 40 -5.59 3.15 9.26
N THR A 41 -4.48 3.74 9.70
CA THR A 41 -3.44 4.31 8.82
C THR A 41 -2.87 3.23 7.90
N ALA A 42 -2.55 2.05 8.42
CA ALA A 42 -2.07 0.92 7.63
C ALA A 42 -3.05 0.56 6.51
N SER A 43 -4.34 0.51 6.84
CA SER A 43 -5.42 0.18 5.89
C SER A 43 -5.63 1.24 4.83
N GLU A 44 -5.67 2.52 5.22
CA GLU A 44 -5.84 3.62 4.29
C GLU A 44 -4.69 3.68 3.28
N TYR A 45 -3.45 3.50 3.73
CA TYR A 45 -2.29 3.43 2.83
C TYR A 45 -2.33 2.18 1.93
N GLN A 46 -2.71 1.01 2.46
CA GLN A 46 -2.84 -0.20 1.65
C GLN A 46 -3.90 -0.03 0.54
N MET A 47 -5.05 0.57 0.85
CA MET A 47 -6.10 0.86 -0.14
C MET A 47 -5.57 1.79 -1.22
N THR A 48 -5.00 2.92 -0.80
CA THR A 48 -4.53 3.98 -1.71
C THR A 48 -3.48 3.44 -2.67
N HIS A 49 -2.48 2.72 -2.16
CA HIS A 49 -1.41 2.17 -3.00
C HIS A 49 -1.81 0.91 -3.77
N GLY A 50 -2.81 0.15 -3.29
CA GLY A 50 -3.44 -0.94 -4.04
C GLY A 50 -4.17 -0.42 -5.28
N LEU A 51 -4.94 0.67 -5.13
CA LEU A 51 -5.60 1.36 -6.26
C LEU A 51 -4.56 1.96 -7.22
N ALA A 52 -3.50 2.57 -6.68
CA ALA A 52 -2.39 3.06 -7.50
C ALA A 52 -1.75 1.92 -8.31
N LEU A 53 -1.57 0.73 -7.74
CA LEU A 53 -1.00 -0.42 -8.44
C LEU A 53 -1.89 -0.91 -9.59
N ILE A 54 -3.22 -0.89 -9.42
CA ILE A 54 -4.19 -1.14 -10.50
C ILE A 54 -4.00 -0.09 -11.61
N ALA A 55 -3.91 1.20 -11.25
CA ALA A 55 -3.68 2.28 -12.21
C ALA A 55 -2.34 2.11 -12.97
N VAL A 56 -1.26 1.72 -12.28
CA VAL A 56 0.03 1.38 -12.91
C VAL A 56 -0.14 0.28 -13.95
N ALA A 57 -0.90 -0.78 -13.65
CA ALA A 57 -1.14 -1.86 -14.58
C ALA A 57 -1.92 -1.39 -15.83
N LEU A 58 -2.87 -0.47 -15.66
CA LEU A 58 -3.61 0.13 -16.78
C LEU A 58 -2.72 1.02 -17.64
N LEU A 59 -1.86 1.86 -17.04
CA LEU A 59 -0.87 2.67 -17.77
C LEU A 59 0.09 1.79 -18.57
N MET A 60 0.50 0.64 -18.03
CA MET A 60 1.31 -0.33 -18.77
C MET A 60 0.59 -0.91 -19.99
N LYS A 61 -0.73 -1.08 -19.93
CA LYS A 61 -1.54 -1.49 -21.10
C LYS A 61 -1.51 -0.43 -22.20
N TRP A 62 -1.34 0.84 -21.83
CA TRP A 62 -1.23 1.98 -22.74
C TRP A 62 0.22 2.22 -23.22
N GLY A 63 1.14 1.28 -22.96
CA GLY A 63 2.53 1.35 -23.43
C GLY A 63 3.49 2.06 -22.47
N VAL A 64 3.01 2.66 -21.38
CA VAL A 64 3.86 3.39 -20.44
C VAL A 64 4.75 2.42 -19.66
N LYS A 65 6.07 2.60 -19.72
CA LYS A 65 7.06 1.73 -19.07
C LYS A 65 7.24 2.06 -17.57
N VAL A 66 6.26 1.70 -16.75
CA VAL A 66 6.17 2.01 -15.30
C VAL A 66 6.22 0.78 -14.38
N SER A 67 6.80 -0.33 -14.84
CA SER A 67 6.85 -1.58 -14.06
C SER A 67 7.60 -1.44 -12.72
N ILE A 68 8.63 -0.59 -12.68
CA ILE A 68 9.39 -0.29 -11.46
C ILE A 68 8.49 0.36 -10.40
N SER A 69 7.62 1.30 -10.78
CA SER A 69 6.64 1.89 -9.86
C SER A 69 5.72 0.83 -9.26
N GLY A 70 5.27 -0.15 -10.08
CA GLY A 70 4.42 -1.23 -9.60
C GLY A 70 5.10 -2.08 -8.51
N TRP A 71 6.36 -2.46 -8.71
CA TRP A 71 7.11 -3.20 -7.70
C TRP A 71 7.39 -2.38 -6.43
N LEU A 72 7.72 -1.10 -6.58
CA LEU A 72 7.91 -0.20 -5.44
C LEU A 72 6.63 -0.03 -4.63
N LEU A 73 5.45 0.01 -5.27
CA LEU A 73 4.16 0.02 -4.56
C LEU A 73 3.92 -1.28 -3.80
N ILE A 74 4.18 -2.45 -4.40
CA ILE A 74 4.03 -3.75 -3.73
C ILE A 74 4.93 -3.82 -2.48
N VAL A 75 6.22 -3.54 -2.64
CA VAL A 75 7.18 -3.55 -1.53
C VAL A 75 6.80 -2.51 -0.48
N GLY A 76 6.40 -1.32 -0.90
CA GLY A 76 5.92 -0.27 -0.01
C GLY A 76 4.72 -0.72 0.82
N ILE A 77 3.71 -1.39 0.23
CA ILE A 77 2.55 -1.90 0.95
C ILE A 77 2.97 -2.93 2.01
N LEU A 78 3.83 -3.88 1.63
CA LEU A 78 4.29 -4.94 2.54
C LEU A 78 5.09 -4.36 3.71
N LEU A 79 5.99 -3.40 3.46
CA LEU A 79 6.83 -2.81 4.49
C LEU A 79 6.10 -1.75 5.33
N PHE A 80 5.29 -0.90 4.72
CA PHE A 80 4.58 0.18 5.41
C PHE A 80 3.33 -0.37 6.10
N SER A 81 2.34 -0.82 5.33
CA SER A 81 1.06 -1.28 5.89
C SER A 81 1.22 -2.57 6.67
N GLY A 82 1.99 -3.54 6.15
CA GLY A 82 2.25 -4.80 6.84
C GLY A 82 2.89 -4.61 8.21
N SER A 83 3.93 -3.78 8.33
CA SER A 83 4.57 -3.50 9.62
C SER A 83 3.64 -2.81 10.60
N LEU A 84 2.82 -1.86 10.15
CA LEU A 84 1.86 -1.15 11.00
C LEU A 84 0.72 -2.05 11.49
N TYR A 85 0.20 -2.97 10.65
CA TYR A 85 -0.77 -3.96 11.12
C TYR A 85 -0.20 -4.85 12.21
N ILE A 86 1.01 -5.38 12.01
CA ILE A 86 1.67 -6.23 13.02
C ILE A 86 1.96 -5.43 14.29
N LEU A 87 2.46 -4.19 14.16
CA LEU A 87 2.69 -3.29 15.29
C LEU A 87 1.40 -3.05 16.09
N ALA A 88 0.29 -2.75 15.41
CA ALA A 88 -0.99 -2.50 16.07
C ALA A 88 -1.46 -3.75 16.85
N ILE A 89 -1.32 -4.95 16.27
CA ILE A 89 -1.78 -6.20 16.89
C ILE A 89 -0.87 -6.66 18.04
N THR A 90 0.45 -6.51 17.88
CA THR A 90 1.44 -7.13 18.79
C THR A 90 2.09 -6.15 19.76
N GLY A 91 2.01 -4.84 19.50
CA GLY A 91 2.71 -3.81 20.26
C GLY A 91 4.24 -3.77 20.06
N ILE A 92 4.81 -4.55 19.14
CA ILE A 92 6.26 -4.63 18.92
C ILE A 92 6.78 -3.34 18.24
N LYS A 93 7.23 -2.38 19.04
CA LYS A 93 7.58 -1.02 18.61
C LYS A 93 8.67 -0.91 17.54
N TRP A 94 9.64 -1.85 17.50
CA TRP A 94 10.70 -1.82 16.47
C TRP A 94 10.15 -1.96 15.05
N LEU A 95 9.00 -2.61 14.87
CA LEU A 95 8.36 -2.71 13.56
C LEU A 95 8.01 -1.33 12.97
N GLY A 96 7.78 -0.33 13.83
CA GLY A 96 7.60 1.06 13.41
C GLY A 96 8.84 1.65 12.71
N ALA A 97 10.05 1.13 12.95
CA ALA A 97 11.26 1.54 12.24
C ALA A 97 11.34 0.99 10.81
N ILE A 98 10.55 -0.04 10.48
CA ILE A 98 10.45 -0.58 9.10
C ILE A 98 9.51 0.28 8.25
N THR A 99 8.49 0.88 8.87
CA THR A 99 7.47 1.69 8.18
C THR A 99 8.06 2.81 7.31
N PRO A 100 9.07 3.60 7.76
CA PRO A 100 9.71 4.62 6.91
C PRO A 100 10.31 4.08 5.62
N ILE A 101 10.84 2.85 5.62
CA ILE A 101 11.41 2.22 4.42
C ILE A 101 10.31 2.01 3.37
N GLY A 102 9.14 1.53 3.79
CA GLY A 102 7.98 1.43 2.92
C GLY A 102 7.49 2.78 2.40
N GLY A 103 7.56 3.83 3.24
CA GLY A 103 7.25 5.20 2.86
C GLY A 103 8.18 5.74 1.76
N VAL A 104 9.49 5.46 1.87
CA VAL A 104 10.47 5.78 0.82
C VAL A 104 10.15 5.02 -0.47
N CYS A 105 9.76 3.75 -0.40
CA CYS A 105 9.31 3.00 -1.58
C CYS A 105 8.11 3.67 -2.25
N PHE A 106 7.12 4.15 -1.49
CA PHE A 106 5.98 4.88 -2.04
C PHE A 106 6.39 6.17 -2.73
N ILE A 107 7.22 7.00 -2.08
CA ILE A 107 7.73 8.25 -2.66
C ILE A 107 8.47 7.95 -3.98
N ALA A 108 9.35 6.95 -3.98
CA ALA A 108 10.08 6.55 -5.17
C ALA A 108 9.15 6.04 -6.28
N ALA A 109 8.09 5.29 -5.95
CA ALA A 109 7.11 4.80 -6.92
C ALA A 109 6.42 5.94 -7.65
N TRP A 110 5.96 6.95 -6.90
CA TRP A 110 5.32 8.15 -7.43
C TRP A 110 6.28 8.99 -8.26
N LEU A 111 7.53 9.16 -7.81
CA LEU A 111 8.55 9.87 -8.58
C LEU A 111 8.80 9.20 -9.94
N VAL A 112 8.90 7.87 -9.97
CA VAL A 112 9.04 7.13 -11.24
C VAL A 112 7.81 7.31 -12.13
N LEU A 113 6.59 7.34 -11.58
CA LEU A 113 5.38 7.63 -12.35
C LEU A 113 5.42 9.02 -12.97
N ILE A 114 5.74 10.06 -12.18
CA ILE A 114 5.86 11.45 -12.63
C ILE A 114 6.85 11.55 -13.80
N VAL A 115 8.04 10.96 -13.65
CA VAL A 115 9.10 11.02 -14.67
C VAL A 115 8.71 10.24 -15.94
N LYS A 116 8.00 9.11 -15.82
CA LYS A 116 7.61 8.31 -16.99
C LYS A 116 6.43 8.91 -17.73
N ILE A 117 5.44 9.44 -17.02
CA ILE A 117 4.25 10.05 -17.63
C ILE A 117 4.62 11.38 -18.32
N SER A 118 5.43 12.22 -17.70
CA SER A 118 5.87 13.51 -18.30
C SER A 118 6.61 13.37 -19.63
N LYS A 119 7.16 12.18 -19.91
CA LYS A 119 7.88 11.87 -21.15
C LYS A 119 7.07 11.01 -22.13
N HIS A 120 5.85 10.63 -21.78
CA HIS A 120 5.01 9.76 -22.60
C HIS A 120 3.96 10.59 -23.36
N SER A 121 3.86 10.39 -24.67
CA SER A 121 2.78 10.95 -25.48
C SER A 121 1.63 9.94 -25.55
N PHE A 122 0.42 10.38 -25.21
CA PHE A 122 -0.80 9.55 -25.26
C PHE A 122 -1.46 9.62 -26.63
#